data_AF-H8H1A7-F1
#
_entry.id   AF-H8H1A7-F1
#
_cell.length_a   1.000
_cell.length_b   1.000
_cell.length_c   1.000
_cell.angle_alpha   90.00
_cell.angle_beta   90.00
_cell.angle_gamma   90.00
#
_symmetry.space_group_name_H-M   'P 1'
#
loop_
_entity.id
_entity.type
_entity.pdbx_description
1 polymer ?
#
loop_
_entity_poly.entity_id
_entity_poly.type
_entity_poly.pdbx_seq_one_letter_code
_entity_poly.pdbx_strand_id
1 'polypeptide(L)'
;MTQLTQLELDDLLDRYATLRDTLQGLEAERDELSKLLKDALAEGKTPTTALYRAELRPSRSLEYPVDRFREAFGDAATLEVATIDRKKADALVKAGDLDGEALSNLAVTKERSPSLVLVALT
;
A
#
# COMPACT_ATOMS: atom_id res chain seq x y z
N MET A 1 23.99 25.52 10.52
CA MET A 1 23.62 24.61 9.42
C MET A 1 24.84 24.52 8.51
N THR A 2 25.46 23.36 8.37
CA THR A 2 26.59 23.19 7.44
C THR A 2 26.04 23.30 6.02
N GLN A 3 26.54 24.26 5.23
CA GLN A 3 26.19 24.36 3.82
C GLN A 3 26.97 23.30 3.06
N LEU A 4 26.25 22.47 2.30
CA LEU A 4 26.84 21.48 1.39
C LEU A 4 27.26 22.19 0.11
N THR A 5 28.40 21.77 -0.44
CA THR A 5 28.86 22.16 -1.78
C THR A 5 28.05 21.44 -2.85
N GLN A 6 28.08 21.94 -4.09
CA GLN A 6 27.38 21.29 -5.20
C GLN A 6 27.89 19.86 -5.45
N LEU A 7 29.21 19.64 -5.36
CA LEU A 7 29.80 18.32 -5.53
C LEU A 7 29.29 17.33 -4.47
N GLU A 8 29.20 17.75 -3.21
CA GLU A 8 28.63 16.92 -2.14
C GLU A 8 27.14 16.62 -2.36
N LEU A 9 26.38 17.57 -2.93
CA LEU A 9 24.98 17.35 -3.29
C LEU A 9 24.84 16.34 -4.44
N ASP A 10 25.71 16.41 -5.44
CA ASP A 10 25.72 15.49 -6.58
C ASP A 10 26.06 14.06 -6.12
N ASP A 11 27.07 13.90 -5.27
CA ASP A 11 27.43 12.60 -4.66
C ASP A 11 26.28 12.01 -3.83
N LEU A 12 25.58 12.84 -3.06
CA LEU A 12 24.41 12.43 -2.29
C LEU A 12 23.26 11.99 -3.20
N LEU A 13 23.02 12.73 -4.30
CA LEU A 13 21.97 12.40 -5.27
C LEU A 13 22.26 11.08 -5.97
N ASP A 14 23.51 10.85 -6.40
CA ASP A 14 23.92 9.60 -7.04
C ASP A 14 23.74 8.41 -6.10
N ARG A 15 24.13 8.58 -4.83
CA ARG A 15 23.92 7.54 -3.82
C ARG A 15 22.44 7.28 -3.59
N TYR A 16 21.63 8.33 -3.51
CA TYR A 16 20.19 8.23 -3.34
C TYR A 16 19.52 7.52 -4.53
N ALA A 17 19.86 7.89 -5.75
CA ALA A 17 19.34 7.28 -6.98
C ALA A 17 19.68 5.79 -7.04
N THR A 18 20.93 5.43 -6.73
CA THR A 18 21.37 4.03 -6.68
C THR A 18 20.56 3.21 -5.67
N LEU A 19 20.34 3.74 -4.47
CA LEU A 19 19.54 3.07 -3.45
C LEU A 19 18.08 2.92 -3.89
N ARG A 20 17.49 3.97 -4.47
CA ARG A 20 16.12 3.92 -5.01
C ARG A 20 15.99 2.81 -6.05
N ASP A 21 16.88 2.76 -7.02
CA ASP A 21 16.81 1.81 -8.13
C ASP A 21 17.04 0.36 -7.63
N THR A 22 17.95 0.18 -6.66
CA THR A 22 18.16 -1.11 -6.00
C THR A 22 16.90 -1.57 -5.26
N LEU A 23 16.28 -0.68 -4.49
CA LEU A 23 15.04 -0.99 -3.77
C LEU A 23 13.91 -1.35 -4.74
N GLN A 24 13.76 -0.62 -5.84
CA GLN A 24 12.76 -0.94 -6.88
C GLN A 24 13.00 -2.32 -7.50
N GLY A 25 14.25 -2.68 -7.79
CA GLY A 25 14.59 -4.02 -8.27
C GLY A 25 14.22 -5.12 -7.27
N LEU A 26 14.56 -4.93 -5.99
CA LEU A 26 14.23 -5.88 -4.92
C LEU A 26 12.72 -5.99 -4.68
N GLU A 27 11.97 -4.89 -4.81
CA GLU A 27 10.51 -4.89 -4.70
C GLU A 27 9.88 -5.68 -5.85
N ALA A 28 10.37 -5.52 -7.08
CA ALA A 28 9.90 -6.27 -8.24
C ALA A 28 10.16 -7.79 -8.07
N GLU A 29 11.39 -8.17 -7.70
CA GLU A 29 11.74 -9.57 -7.46
C GLU A 29 10.90 -10.18 -6.33
N ARG A 30 10.74 -9.45 -5.22
CA ARG A 30 9.87 -9.87 -4.10
C ARG A 30 8.44 -10.11 -4.57
N ASP A 31 7.90 -9.25 -5.43
CA ASP A 31 6.52 -9.36 -5.91
C ASP A 31 6.33 -10.56 -6.85
N GLU A 32 7.33 -10.87 -7.69
CA GLU A 32 7.36 -12.09 -8.49
C GLU A 32 7.39 -13.36 -7.62
N LEU A 33 8.29 -13.40 -6.63
CA LEU A 33 8.38 -14.49 -5.66
C LEU A 33 7.08 -14.65 -4.87
N SER A 34 6.46 -13.54 -4.47
CA SER A 34 5.18 -13.52 -3.76
C SER A 34 4.08 -14.16 -4.60
N LYS A 35 4.01 -13.84 -5.90
CA LYS A 35 3.04 -14.46 -6.82
C LYS A 35 3.22 -15.98 -6.88
N LEU A 36 4.44 -16.46 -7.09
CA LEU A 36 4.75 -17.89 -7.15
C LEU A 36 4.39 -18.63 -5.85
N LEU A 37 4.68 -18.02 -4.70
CA LEU A 37 4.32 -18.59 -3.39
C LEU A 37 2.81 -18.64 -3.18
N LYS A 38 2.08 -17.61 -3.62
CA LYS A 38 0.62 -17.60 -3.54
C LYS A 38 -0.01 -18.69 -4.42
N ASP A 39 0.50 -18.88 -5.63
CA ASP A 39 0.03 -19.93 -6.54
C ASP A 39 0.28 -21.32 -5.92
N ALA A 40 1.48 -21.54 -5.36
CA ALA A 40 1.80 -22.78 -4.65
C ALA A 40 0.89 -23.04 -3.44
N LEU A 41 0.59 -22.01 -2.64
CA LEU A 41 -0.32 -22.11 -1.50
C LEU A 41 -1.77 -22.39 -1.94
N ALA A 42 -2.21 -21.82 -3.06
CA ALA A 42 -3.53 -22.10 -3.64
C ALA A 42 -3.66 -23.55 -4.14
N GLU A 43 -2.55 -24.17 -4.56
CA GLU A 43 -2.46 -25.61 -4.86
C GLU A 43 -2.38 -26.51 -3.61
N GLY A 44 -2.42 -25.92 -2.40
CA GLY A 44 -2.36 -26.65 -1.13
C GLY A 44 -0.95 -27.00 -0.65
N LYS A 45 0.10 -26.47 -1.29
CA LYS A 45 1.48 -26.62 -0.80
C LYS A 45 1.69 -25.76 0.45
N THR A 46 2.61 -26.15 1.31
CA THR A 46 2.95 -25.41 2.55
C THR A 46 4.44 -25.10 2.63
N PRO A 47 4.93 -24.06 1.93
CA PRO A 47 6.34 -23.70 1.93
C PRO A 47 6.82 -23.29 3.32
N THR A 48 7.98 -23.82 3.73
CA THR A 48 8.64 -23.49 4.99
C THR A 48 10.13 -23.27 4.77
N THR A 49 10.71 -22.37 5.55
CA THR A 49 12.15 -22.24 5.76
C THR A 49 12.50 -22.73 7.16
N ALA A 50 13.77 -22.62 7.56
CA ALA A 50 14.20 -22.89 8.93
C ALA A 50 13.54 -21.95 9.97
N LEU A 51 13.02 -20.78 9.55
CA LEU A 51 12.52 -19.74 10.45
C LEU A 51 11.03 -19.43 10.24
N TYR A 52 10.48 -19.69 9.05
CA TYR A 52 9.16 -19.21 8.66
C TYR A 52 8.34 -20.27 7.93
N ARG A 53 7.02 -20.19 8.09
CA ARG A 53 6.03 -20.83 7.21
C ARG A 53 5.27 -19.76 6.44
N ALA A 54 5.05 -19.99 5.15
CA ALA A 54 4.22 -19.12 4.32
C ALA A 54 2.73 -19.49 4.48
N GLU A 55 1.87 -18.47 4.60
CA GLU A 55 0.42 -18.63 4.68
C GLU A 55 -0.30 -17.57 3.84
N LEU A 56 -1.50 -17.89 3.34
CA LEU A 56 -2.42 -16.93 2.75
C LEU A 56 -3.40 -16.44 3.79
N ARG A 57 -3.47 -15.12 4.00
CA ARG A 57 -4.51 -14.51 4.80
C ARG A 57 -5.50 -13.76 3.91
N PRO A 58 -6.82 -13.91 4.15
CA PRO A 58 -7.81 -13.08 3.50
C PRO A 58 -7.47 -11.61 3.73
N SER A 59 -7.39 -10.85 2.63
CA SER A 59 -7.15 -9.42 2.69
C SER A 59 -8.42 -8.69 2.33
N ARG A 60 -8.85 -7.77 3.18
CA ARG A 60 -10.02 -6.93 2.93
C ARG A 60 -9.53 -5.49 2.83
N SER A 61 -9.93 -4.81 1.76
CA SER A 61 -9.67 -3.38 1.60
C SER A 61 -11.00 -2.65 1.52
N LEU A 62 -11.12 -1.56 2.28
CA LEU A 62 -12.20 -0.59 2.09
C LEU A 62 -11.84 0.27 0.89
N GLU A 63 -12.71 0.28 -0.12
CA GLU A 63 -12.64 1.15 -1.28
C GLU A 63 -13.84 2.09 -1.26
N TYR A 64 -13.63 3.34 -1.69
CA TYR A 64 -14.67 4.35 -1.79
C TYR A 64 -14.92 4.64 -3.28
N PRO A 65 -16.03 4.18 -3.87
CA PRO A 65 -16.30 4.39 -5.29
C PRO A 65 -16.40 5.87 -5.63
N VAL A 66 -15.67 6.32 -6.66
CA VAL A 66 -15.53 7.74 -7.03
C VAL A 66 -16.88 8.40 -7.28
N ASP A 67 -17.77 7.74 -8.00
CA ASP A 67 -19.07 8.33 -8.34
C ASP A 67 -19.95 8.51 -7.09
N ARG A 68 -19.93 7.55 -6.16
CA ARG A 68 -20.68 7.64 -4.89
C ARG A 68 -20.07 8.67 -3.93
N PHE A 69 -18.74 8.75 -3.89
CA PHE A 69 -18.03 9.72 -3.07
C PHE A 69 -18.29 11.15 -3.57
N ARG A 70 -18.26 11.35 -4.88
CA ARG A 70 -18.58 12.63 -5.54
C ARG A 70 -20.03 13.04 -5.28
N GLU A 71 -20.97 12.11 -5.37
CA GLU A 71 -22.39 12.38 -5.09
C GLU A 71 -22.61 12.87 -3.65
N ALA A 72 -21.88 12.30 -2.68
CA ALA A 72 -22.05 12.62 -1.26
C ALA A 72 -21.27 13.87 -0.80
N PHE A 73 -20.06 14.08 -1.31
CA PHE A 73 -19.13 15.12 -0.82
C PHE A 73 -18.77 16.18 -1.86
N GLY A 74 -19.27 16.06 -3.09
CA GLY A 74 -19.05 17.01 -4.17
C GLY A 74 -17.68 16.89 -4.85
N ASP A 75 -17.54 17.66 -5.93
CA ASP A 75 -16.35 17.62 -6.79
C ASP A 75 -15.09 18.16 -6.11
N ALA A 76 -15.22 19.20 -5.28
CA ALA A 76 -14.09 19.83 -4.60
C ALA A 76 -13.36 18.83 -3.68
N ALA A 77 -14.10 18.12 -2.82
CA ALA A 77 -13.55 17.11 -1.93
C ALA A 77 -12.99 15.90 -2.71
N THR A 78 -13.62 15.53 -3.82
CA THR A 78 -13.15 14.43 -4.68
C THR A 78 -11.82 14.75 -5.37
N LEU A 79 -11.60 16.01 -5.75
CA LEU A 79 -10.35 16.48 -6.35
C LEU A 79 -9.19 16.46 -5.36
N GLU A 80 -9.42 16.83 -4.09
CA GLU A 80 -8.37 16.88 -3.07
C GLU A 80 -7.75 15.50 -2.76
N VAL A 81 -8.54 14.43 -2.88
CA VAL A 81 -8.02 13.08 -2.67
C VAL A 81 -7.22 12.55 -3.88
N ALA A 82 -7.47 13.04 -5.11
CA ALA A 82 -6.84 12.72 -6.41
C ALA A 82 -6.81 11.23 -6.83
N THR A 83 -6.83 10.33 -5.86
CA THR A 83 -7.08 8.89 -5.91
C THR A 83 -7.67 8.59 -4.54
N ILE A 84 -8.88 8.06 -4.46
CA ILE A 84 -9.58 7.92 -3.17
C ILE A 84 -8.92 6.81 -2.35
N ASP A 85 -7.85 7.19 -1.66
CA ASP A 85 -7.10 6.39 -0.70
C ASP A 85 -7.67 6.67 0.69
N ARG A 86 -7.98 5.60 1.42
CA ARG A 86 -8.45 5.65 2.80
C ARG A 86 -7.62 6.58 3.67
N LYS A 87 -6.29 6.54 3.58
CA LYS A 87 -5.43 7.34 4.45
C LYS A 87 -5.64 8.84 4.25
N LYS A 88 -5.95 9.26 3.02
CA LYS A 88 -6.25 10.66 2.70
C LYS A 88 -7.66 11.05 3.12
N ALA A 89 -8.65 10.18 2.88
CA ALA A 89 -10.04 10.43 3.31
C ALA A 89 -10.15 10.51 4.84
N ASP A 90 -9.49 9.61 5.57
CA ASP A 90 -9.42 9.61 7.04
C ASP A 90 -8.73 10.88 7.58
N ALA A 91 -7.79 11.47 6.83
CA ALA A 91 -7.12 12.71 7.20
C ALA A 91 -8.05 13.94 7.06
N LEU A 92 -8.89 13.98 6.02
CA LEU A 92 -9.88 15.04 5.81
C LEU A 92 -11.01 14.99 6.84
N VAL A 93 -11.46 13.80 7.25
CA VAL A 93 -12.41 13.67 8.39
C VAL A 93 -11.80 14.24 9.67
N LYS A 94 -10.51 13.98 9.93
CA LYS A 94 -9.82 14.55 11.09
C LYS A 94 -9.64 16.06 11.01
N ALA A 95 -9.51 16.62 9.81
CA ALA A 95 -9.43 18.06 9.58
C ALA A 95 -10.80 18.75 9.70
N GLY A 96 -11.89 17.99 9.69
CA GLY A 96 -13.26 18.50 9.75
C GLY A 96 -13.86 18.82 8.39
N ASP A 97 -13.14 18.52 7.31
CA ASP A 97 -13.55 18.79 5.93
C ASP A 97 -14.53 17.74 5.38
N LEU A 98 -14.62 16.57 6.03
CA LEU A 98 -15.54 15.49 5.68
C LEU A 98 -16.31 14.97 6.90
N ASP A 99 -17.56 14.58 6.66
CA ASP A 99 -18.36 13.82 7.62
C ASP A 99 -17.93 12.35 7.65
N GLY A 100 -17.47 11.90 8.81
CA GLY A 100 -17.01 10.52 9.04
C GLY A 100 -18.13 9.47 9.01
N GLU A 101 -19.37 9.83 9.35
CA GLU A 101 -20.49 8.90 9.31
C GLU A 101 -20.92 8.63 7.86
N ALA A 102 -21.03 9.70 7.06
CA ALA A 102 -21.25 9.61 5.62
C ALA A 102 -20.14 8.82 4.92
N LEU A 103 -18.87 9.01 5.32
CA LEU A 103 -17.73 8.29 4.75
C LEU A 103 -17.83 6.78 4.99
N SER A 104 -18.17 6.38 6.22
CA SER A 104 -18.34 4.97 6.59
C SER A 104 -19.42 4.28 5.76
N ASN A 105 -20.52 4.97 5.45
CA ASN A 105 -21.64 4.43 4.68
C ASN A 105 -21.31 4.23 3.19
N LEU A 106 -20.32 4.94 2.66
CA LEU A 106 -19.87 4.83 1.27
C LEU A 106 -18.83 3.74 1.05
N ALA A 107 -18.22 3.25 2.13
CA ALA A 107 -17.19 2.24 2.08
C ALA A 107 -17.71 0.92 1.52
N VAL A 108 -17.10 0.45 0.43
CA VAL A 108 -17.32 -0.90 -0.07
C VAL A 108 -16.12 -1.76 0.34
N THR A 109 -16.39 -2.80 1.12
CA THR A 109 -15.36 -3.79 1.43
C THR A 109 -15.18 -4.70 0.22
N LYS A 110 -14.05 -4.57 -0.46
CA LYS A 110 -13.68 -5.46 -1.55
C LYS A 110 -12.75 -6.53 -1.02
N GLU A 111 -13.09 -7.79 -1.27
CA GLU A 111 -12.15 -8.89 -1.07
C GLU A 111 -10.99 -8.70 -2.05
N ARG A 112 -9.79 -8.56 -1.50
CA ARG A 112 -8.56 -8.54 -2.29
C ARG A 112 -7.98 -9.93 -2.33
N SER A 113 -7.18 -10.19 -3.36
CA SER A 113 -6.36 -11.38 -3.46
C SER A 113 -5.65 -11.61 -2.12
N PRO A 114 -5.67 -12.84 -1.58
CA PRO A 114 -5.09 -13.13 -0.28
C PRO A 114 -3.67 -12.58 -0.15
N SER A 115 -3.38 -12.01 1.01
CA SER A 115 -2.05 -11.52 1.34
C SER A 115 -1.17 -12.70 1.75
N LEU A 116 0.03 -12.77 1.16
CA LEU A 116 1.07 -13.70 1.61
C LEU A 116 1.64 -13.17 2.92
N VAL A 117 1.67 -14.02 3.95
CA VAL A 117 2.29 -13.70 5.25
C VAL A 117 3.30 -14.76 5.63
N LEU A 118 4.33 -14.34 6.37
CA LEU A 118 5.33 -15.24 6.94
C LEU A 118 5.05 -15.39 8.44
N VAL A 119 4.77 -16.62 8.87
CA VAL A 119 4.55 -16.96 10.28
C VAL A 119 5.83 -17.56 10.83
N ALA A 120 6.36 -17.00 11.92
CA ALA A 120 7.54 -17.53 12.57
C ALA A 120 7.30 -18.95 13.11
N LEU A 121 8.28 -19.82 12.94
CA LEU A 121 8.30 -21.15 13.55
C LEU A 121 8.89 -21.01 14.95
N THR A 122 8.08 -21.24 15.98
CA THR A 122 8.49 -21.31 17.39
C THR A 122 9.10 -22.65 17.72
#